data_AF-A0A239C8M8-F1
#
_entry.id   AF-A0A239C8M8-F1
#
_cell.length_a   1.000
_cell.length_b   1.000
_cell.length_c   1.000
_cell.angle_alpha   90.00
_cell.angle_beta   90.00
_cell.angle_gamma   90.00
#
_symmetry.space_group_name_H-M   'P 1'
#
loop_
_entity.id
_entity.type
_entity.pdbx_description
1 polymer ?
#
loop_
_entity_poly.entity_id
_entity_poly.type
_entity_poly.pdbx_seq_one_letter_code
_entity_poly.pdbx_strand_id
1 'polypeptide(L)'
;MSKENGGPAFPIAGGQKVLCGNDVRIKLPHSGMTLRDYFAAKALTVLSGTHTPEDLATWDYHHFAEFSYRVADAMLAERDK
;
A
#
# COMPACT_ATOMS: atom_id res chain seq x y z
N MET A 1 -4.20 -8.56 14.41
CA MET A 1 -3.13 -8.96 13.48
C MET A 1 -2.78 -7.74 12.64
N SER A 2 -1.59 -7.18 12.78
CA SER A 2 -1.12 -6.09 11.91
C SER A 2 -0.98 -6.64 10.50
N LYS A 3 -1.67 -6.04 9.50
CA LYS A 3 -1.42 -6.38 8.09
C LYS A 3 0.01 -5.98 7.74
N GLU A 4 0.72 -6.86 7.02
CA GLU A 4 2.02 -6.58 6.44
C GLU A 4 1.83 -5.54 5.32
N ASN A 5 2.14 -4.27 5.60
CA ASN A 5 1.91 -3.16 4.67
C ASN A 5 3.11 -2.91 3.73
N GLY A 6 4.10 -3.81 3.73
CA GLY A 6 5.29 -3.73 2.87
C GLY A 6 6.33 -2.68 3.26
N GLY A 7 6.14 -1.97 4.38
CA GLY A 7 7.02 -0.89 4.84
C GLY A 7 6.68 0.49 4.23
N PRO A 8 7.56 1.49 4.35
CA PRO A 8 7.38 2.81 3.73
C PRO A 8 7.48 2.73 2.20
N ALA A 9 6.59 3.42 1.48
CA ALA A 9 6.58 3.44 0.01
C ALA A 9 7.87 4.01 -0.60
N PHE A 10 8.44 5.03 0.06
CA PHE A 10 9.69 5.68 -0.31
C PHE A 10 10.64 5.64 0.90
N PRO A 11 11.44 4.57 1.04
CA PRO A 11 12.38 4.45 2.15
C PRO A 11 13.43 5.57 2.12
N ILE A 12 13.65 6.23 3.26
CA ILE A 12 14.71 7.23 3.42
C ILE A 12 15.88 6.57 4.16
N ALA A 13 17.08 6.63 3.58
CA ALA A 13 18.30 6.24 4.27
C ALA A 13 18.58 7.26 5.39
N GLY A 14 18.72 6.79 6.65
CA GLY A 14 19.05 7.65 7.79
C GLY A 14 17.91 7.95 8.77
N GLY A 15 16.86 7.13 8.81
CA GLY A 15 15.87 7.19 9.90
C GLY A 15 16.53 7.10 11.28
N GLN A 16 15.99 7.82 12.26
CA GLN A 16 16.55 7.89 13.60
C GLN A 16 16.42 6.52 14.26
N LYS A 17 17.54 5.87 14.62
CA LYS A 17 17.51 4.63 15.40
C LYS A 17 17.05 4.96 16.82
N VAL A 18 15.90 4.43 17.21
CA VAL A 18 15.31 4.59 18.54
C VAL A 18 15.33 3.23 19.24
N LEU A 19 15.83 3.19 20.46
CA LEU A 19 15.75 2.01 21.32
C LEU A 19 14.31 1.88 21.85
N CYS A 20 13.67 0.75 21.56
CA CYS A 20 12.37 0.38 22.12
C CYS A 20 12.53 -0.91 22.91
N GLY A 21 12.89 -0.78 24.19
CA GLY A 21 13.25 -1.94 25.04
C GLY A 21 14.55 -2.57 24.55
N ASN A 22 14.53 -3.89 24.30
CA ASN A 22 15.69 -4.63 23.80
C ASN A 22 15.83 -4.59 22.27
N ASP A 23 14.91 -3.91 21.56
CA ASP A 23 14.91 -3.82 20.10
C ASP A 23 15.36 -2.44 19.60
N VAL A 24 16.13 -2.42 18.53
CA VAL A 24 16.47 -1.19 17.78
C VAL A 24 15.45 -1.00 16.67
N ARG A 25 14.64 0.06 16.74
CA ARG A 25 13.69 0.43 15.68
C ARG A 25 14.18 1.66 14.92
N ILE A 26 13.91 1.73 13.63
CA ILE A 26 14.20 2.91 12.82
C ILE A 26 12.94 3.77 12.79
N LYS A 27 12.97 4.93 13.47
CA LYS A 27 11.91 5.93 13.40
C LYS A 27 12.19 6.84 12.20
N LEU A 28 11.36 6.71 11.17
CA LEU A 28 11.36 7.65 10.06
C LEU A 28 10.79 8.99 10.52
N PRO A 29 11.33 10.14 10.07
CA PRO A 29 10.89 11.47 10.51
C PRO A 29 9.43 11.77 10.17
N HIS A 30 8.84 11.04 9.21
CA HIS A 30 7.42 11.11 8.88
C HIS A 30 6.88 9.70 8.65
N SER A 31 5.74 9.39 9.26
CA SER A 31 4.91 8.24 8.89
C SER A 31 4.26 8.54 7.55
N GLY A 32 5.03 8.45 6.46
CA GLY A 32 4.52 8.61 5.10
C GLY A 32 3.59 7.47 4.69
N MET A 33 3.23 7.43 3.40
CA MET A 33 2.47 6.30 2.84
C MET A 33 3.24 4.98 3.00
N THR A 34 2.51 3.92 3.31
CA THR A 34 3.07 2.56 3.21
C THR A 34 3.16 2.13 1.75
N LEU A 35 4.00 1.13 1.46
CA LEU A 35 4.11 0.56 0.12
C LEU A 35 2.75 0.01 -0.36
N ARG A 36 1.95 -0.54 0.55
CA ARG A 36 0.56 -0.93 0.33
C ARG A 36 -0.30 0.24 -0.16
N ASP A 37 -0.25 1.39 0.53
CA ASP A 37 -1.03 2.58 0.15
C ASP A 37 -0.60 3.12 -1.22
N TYR A 38 0.70 3.07 -1.51
CA TYR A 38 1.22 3.49 -2.81
C TYR A 38 0.75 2.59 -3.96
N PHE A 39 0.78 1.26 -3.79
CA PHE A 39 0.22 0.34 -4.78
C PHE A 39 -1.28 0.50 -4.94
N ALA A 40 -2.02 0.72 -3.86
CA ALA A 40 -3.46 0.97 -3.92
C ALA A 40 -3.79 2.24 -4.72
N ALA A 41 -3.02 3.31 -4.53
CA ALA A 41 -3.16 4.55 -5.31
C ALA A 41 -2.85 4.32 -6.80
N LYS A 42 -1.85 3.48 -7.12
CA LYS A 42 -1.51 3.13 -8.52
C LYS A 42 -2.54 2.23 -9.18
N ALA A 43 -3.23 1.38 -8.44
CA ALA A 43 -4.25 0.48 -9.00
C ALA A 43 -5.42 1.24 -9.66
N LEU A 44 -5.76 2.43 -9.16
CA LEU A 44 -6.84 3.25 -9.71
C LEU A 44 -6.59 3.66 -11.18
N THR A 45 -5.33 3.79 -11.61
CA THR A 45 -5.03 4.21 -12.99
C THR A 45 -5.24 3.08 -14.01
N VAL A 46 -5.29 1.82 -13.55
CA VAL A 46 -5.42 0.63 -14.40
C VAL A 46 -6.88 0.29 -14.69
N LEU A 47 -7.81 0.83 -13.89
CA LEU A 47 -9.25 0.57 -14.05
C LEU A 47 -9.76 0.88 -15.45
N SER A 48 -9.34 2.00 -16.04
CA SER A 48 -9.75 2.41 -17.39
C SER A 48 -9.28 1.47 -18.51
N GLY A 49 -8.29 0.60 -18.25
CA GLY A 49 -7.80 -0.38 -19.22
C GLY A 49 -8.27 -1.82 -18.98
N THR A 50 -8.92 -2.07 -17.83
CA THR A 50 -9.30 -3.44 -17.39
C THR A 50 -10.80 -3.61 -17.18
N HIS A 51 -11.55 -2.52 -17.06
CA HIS A 51 -12.99 -2.50 -16.86
C HIS A 51 -13.68 -1.63 -17.92
N THR A 52 -14.85 -2.06 -18.38
CA THR A 52 -15.71 -1.27 -19.25
C THR A 52 -16.45 -0.19 -18.45
N PRO A 53 -16.96 0.88 -19.10
CA PRO A 53 -17.83 1.85 -18.44
C PRO A 53 -19.04 1.20 -17.75
N GLU A 54 -19.59 0.14 -18.35
CA GLU A 54 -20.71 -0.63 -17.79
C GLU A 54 -20.30 -1.37 -16.50
N ASP A 55 -19.09 -1.96 -16.46
CA ASP A 55 -18.57 -2.62 -15.26
C ASP A 55 -18.42 -1.65 -14.09
N LEU A 56 -18.05 -0.40 -14.39
CA LEU A 56 -17.82 0.64 -13.38
C LEU A 56 -19.09 1.42 -13.01
N ALA A 57 -20.16 1.32 -13.81
CA ALA A 57 -21.39 2.09 -13.61
C ALA A 57 -22.10 1.76 -12.28
N THR A 58 -21.88 0.55 -11.74
CA THR A 58 -22.45 0.12 -10.46
C THR A 58 -21.50 0.32 -9.28
N TRP A 59 -20.29 0.81 -9.50
CA TRP A 59 -19.29 0.97 -8.45
C TRP A 59 -19.45 2.30 -7.74
N ASP A 60 -19.43 2.25 -6.41
CA ASP A 60 -19.25 3.41 -5.57
C ASP A 60 -17.78 3.53 -5.10
N TYR A 61 -17.47 4.55 -4.29
CA TYR A 61 -16.14 4.76 -3.74
C TYR A 61 -15.61 3.59 -2.90
N HIS A 62 -16.50 2.80 -2.28
CA HIS A 62 -16.10 1.64 -1.49
C HIS A 62 -15.55 0.53 -2.41
N HIS A 63 -16.21 0.27 -3.54
CA HIS A 63 -15.75 -0.73 -4.51
C HIS A 63 -14.37 -0.39 -5.08
N PHE A 64 -14.14 0.89 -5.42
CA PHE A 64 -12.84 1.36 -5.88
C PHE A 64 -11.75 1.17 -4.83
N ALA A 65 -12.03 1.53 -3.56
CA ALA A 65 -11.08 1.36 -2.48
C ALA A 65 -10.75 -0.13 -2.25
N GLU A 66 -11.77 -0.99 -2.23
CA GLU A 66 -11.60 -2.44 -2.05
C GLU A 66 -10.73 -3.03 -3.17
N PHE A 67 -11.07 -2.75 -4.43
CA PHE A 67 -10.30 -3.21 -5.58
C PHE A 67 -8.83 -2.78 -5.48
N SER A 68 -8.58 -1.49 -5.22
CA SER A 68 -7.23 -0.95 -5.10
C SER A 68 -6.39 -1.64 -4.03
N TYR A 69 -6.97 -1.88 -2.86
CA TYR A 69 -6.24 -2.58 -1.79
C TYR A 69 -6.05 -4.07 -2.08
N ARG A 70 -6.95 -4.72 -2.82
CA ARG A 70 -6.75 -6.12 -3.26
C ARG A 70 -5.60 -6.23 -4.26
N VAL A 71 -5.48 -5.29 -5.20
CA VAL A 71 -4.33 -5.22 -6.11
C VAL A 71 -3.05 -5.00 -5.33
N ALA A 72 -3.05 -4.07 -4.36
CA ALA A 72 -1.89 -3.81 -3.51
C ALA A 72 -1.46 -5.06 -2.71
N ASP A 73 -2.41 -5.78 -2.11
CA ASP A 73 -2.15 -7.00 -1.34
C ASP A 73 -1.57 -8.11 -2.25
N ALA A 74 -2.07 -8.24 -3.49
CA ALA A 74 -1.52 -9.17 -4.48
C ALA A 74 -0.09 -8.84 -4.91
N MET A 75 0.23 -7.54 -5.10
CA MET A 75 1.59 -7.11 -5.44
C MET A 75 2.59 -7.37 -4.31
N LEU A 76 2.18 -7.19 -3.05
CA LEU A 76 3.01 -7.53 -1.89
C LEU A 76 3.26 -9.04 -1.80
N ALA A 77 2.21 -9.85 -1.98
CA ALA A 77 2.33 -11.30 -1.98
C ALA A 77 3.25 -11.82 -3.09
N GLU A 78 3.25 -11.20 -4.28
CA GLU A 78 4.16 -11.55 -5.37
C GLU A 78 5.62 -11.21 -5.06
N ARG A 79 5.86 -10.09 -4.37
CA ARG A 79 7.21 -9.65 -3.98
C ARG A 79 7.89 -10.60 -3.00
N ASP A 80 7.09 -11.22 -2.12
CA ASP A 80 7.60 -12.07 -1.04
C ASP A 80 7.78 -13.55 -1.47
N LYS A 81 7.57 -13.87 -2.77
CA LYS A 81 7.91 -15.17 -3.39
C LYS A 81 9.39 -15.24 -3.78
#